data_AF-A0A8X8AWD2-F1
#
_entry.id   AF-A0A8X8AWD2-F1
#
_cell.length_a   1.000
_cell.length_b   1.000
_cell.length_c   1.000
_cell.angle_alpha   90.00
_cell.angle_beta   90.00
_cell.angle_gamma   90.00
#
_symmetry.space_group_name_H-M   'P 1'
#
loop_
_entity.id
_entity.type
_entity.pdbx_description
1 polymer ?
#
loop_
_entity_poly.entity_id
_entity_poly.type
_entity_poly.pdbx_seq_one_letter_code
_entity_poly.pdbx_strand_id
1 'polypeptide(L)'
;MIIRSPEPEVKILVDRDPIKTSFEEWARPGHFSRTIAKGPDTTTWIWNLHADAHDFDSHTSDLEEISRKVFSAHFGQLSIIFLWLSGMYFHGARFSNYEAWLSDPTHIGPSAQVVWPIVGQEILNGDVAGHMYRTNWGIGHGIKDILEAYKGPFIAHNMYAMPPYPYLATDYGTQLLLFTHHIWISGFLIVGAVVHATIFMVRDYDPTTRCNDLLDHVLRHRDAIISHLNWSSITINGWLRDFLWAQATQGIQSYGSSL
;
A
#
# COMPACT_ATOMS: atom_id res chain seq x y z
N MET A 1 -38.78 -24.75 3.63
CA MET A 1 -38.19 -24.24 2.38
C MET A 1 -38.63 -22.79 2.23
N ILE A 2 -37.75 -21.82 2.48
CA ILE A 2 -38.07 -20.39 2.29
C ILE A 2 -37.78 -20.08 0.83
N ILE A 3 -38.83 -19.85 0.04
CA ILE A 3 -38.72 -19.42 -1.35
C ILE A 3 -38.30 -17.95 -1.32
N ARG A 4 -37.05 -17.65 -1.65
CA ARG A 4 -36.60 -16.26 -1.84
C ARG A 4 -37.27 -15.71 -3.10
N SER A 5 -37.82 -14.51 -3.01
CA SER A 5 -38.28 -13.75 -4.18
C SER A 5 -37.11 -13.58 -5.18
N PRO A 6 -37.36 -13.59 -6.49
CA PRO A 6 -36.32 -13.32 -7.47
C PRO A 6 -35.71 -11.95 -7.19
N GLU A 7 -34.37 -11.88 -7.15
CA GLU A 7 -33.65 -10.62 -6.98
C GLU A 7 -33.94 -9.70 -8.18
N PRO A 8 -34.02 -8.37 -7.96
CA PRO A 8 -34.26 -7.42 -9.04
C PRO A 8 -33.16 -7.51 -10.10
N GLU A 9 -33.54 -7.51 -11.37
CA GLU A 9 -32.63 -7.58 -12.50
C GLU A 9 -31.77 -6.31 -12.58
N VAL A 10 -30.45 -6.46 -12.42
CA VAL A 10 -29.48 -5.36 -12.48
C VAL A 10 -29.34 -4.88 -13.92
N LYS A 11 -29.51 -3.58 -14.17
CA LYS A 11 -29.39 -2.96 -15.50
C LYS A 11 -28.11 -2.13 -15.60
N ILE A 12 -27.47 -2.17 -16.78
CA ILE A 12 -26.33 -1.33 -17.10
C ILE A 12 -26.85 -0.02 -17.70
N LEU A 13 -26.50 1.11 -17.09
CA LEU A 13 -26.84 2.46 -17.54
C LEU A 13 -25.54 3.24 -17.74
N VAL A 14 -25.35 3.84 -18.91
CA VAL A 14 -24.13 4.59 -19.26
C VAL A 14 -24.51 5.78 -20.16
N ASP A 15 -23.95 6.94 -19.86
CA ASP A 15 -24.04 8.13 -20.71
C ASP A 15 -23.00 8.08 -21.83
N ARG A 16 -23.39 8.51 -23.04
CA ARG A 16 -22.46 8.61 -24.17
C ARG A 16 -21.79 9.96 -24.18
N ASP A 17 -20.46 9.94 -24.27
CA ASP A 17 -19.59 11.11 -24.40
C ASP A 17 -19.93 12.26 -23.43
N PRO A 18 -20.01 12.00 -22.10
CA PRO A 18 -20.41 13.02 -21.13
C PRO A 18 -19.38 14.16 -21.02
N ILE A 19 -18.12 13.92 -21.36
CA ILE A 19 -17.03 14.91 -21.35
C ILE A 19 -16.24 14.79 -22.64
N LYS A 20 -16.04 15.91 -23.35
CA LYS A 20 -15.25 15.96 -24.57
C LYS A 20 -13.75 15.84 -24.26
N THR A 21 -13.05 14.94 -24.94
CA THR A 21 -11.59 14.84 -24.86
C THR A 21 -10.92 16.08 -25.48
N SER A 22 -10.16 16.83 -24.68
CA SER A 22 -9.45 18.06 -25.09
C SER A 22 -8.24 18.33 -24.19
N PHE A 23 -7.23 19.03 -24.72
CA PHE A 23 -6.08 19.52 -23.95
C PHE A 23 -6.31 20.90 -23.32
N GLU A 24 -7.45 21.53 -23.56
CA GLU A 24 -7.76 22.88 -23.07
C GLU A 24 -7.62 23.01 -21.54
N GLU A 25 -8.16 22.04 -20.80
CA GLU A 25 -8.10 22.04 -19.33
C GLU A 25 -6.69 21.77 -18.78
N TRP A 26 -5.79 21.18 -19.58
CA TRP A 26 -4.39 20.95 -19.18
C TRP A 26 -3.60 22.25 -19.17
N ALA A 27 -3.97 23.21 -20.02
CA ALA A 27 -3.38 24.56 -20.03
C ALA A 27 -3.86 25.42 -18.86
N ARG A 28 -4.82 24.93 -18.06
CA ARG A 28 -5.43 25.64 -16.92
C ARG A 28 -5.27 24.83 -15.63
N PRO A 29 -4.08 24.80 -15.01
CA PRO A 29 -3.88 24.05 -13.78
C PRO A 29 -4.81 24.56 -12.68
N GLY A 30 -5.47 23.64 -11.99
CA GLY A 30 -6.45 23.96 -10.95
C GLY A 30 -7.86 24.23 -11.47
N HIS A 31 -8.16 23.96 -12.74
CA HIS A 31 -9.50 24.11 -13.33
C HIS A 31 -10.62 23.41 -12.52
N PHE A 32 -10.28 22.34 -11.82
CA PHE A 32 -11.18 21.54 -10.98
C PHE A 32 -11.63 22.26 -9.69
N SER A 33 -10.96 23.34 -9.29
CA SER A 33 -11.32 24.11 -8.09
C SER A 33 -11.52 25.58 -8.43
N ARG A 34 -12.70 26.13 -8.10
CA ARG A 34 -13.00 27.56 -8.31
C ARG A 34 -12.04 28.49 -7.55
N THR A 35 -11.45 28.01 -6.46
CA THR A 35 -10.50 28.76 -5.64
C THR A 35 -9.13 28.84 -6.32
N ILE A 36 -8.66 27.72 -6.86
CA ILE A 36 -7.32 27.59 -7.45
C ILE A 36 -7.33 28.03 -8.92
N ALA A 37 -8.44 27.90 -9.65
CA ALA A 37 -8.56 28.29 -11.05
C ALA A 37 -8.31 29.80 -11.33
N LYS A 38 -8.29 30.64 -10.30
CA LYS A 38 -7.98 32.09 -10.42
C LYS A 38 -6.51 32.37 -10.74
N GLY A 39 -5.63 31.41 -10.50
CA GLY A 39 -4.19 31.52 -10.75
C GLY A 39 -3.35 31.75 -9.49
N PRO A 40 -2.02 31.67 -9.64
CA PRO A 40 -1.08 31.70 -8.51
C PRO A 40 -0.77 33.12 -8.04
N ASP A 41 -1.46 33.57 -6.99
CA ASP A 41 -1.09 34.82 -6.29
C ASP A 41 0.05 34.63 -5.29
N THR A 42 0.21 33.40 -4.76
CA THR A 42 1.26 33.03 -3.80
C THR A 42 1.80 31.63 -4.10
N THR A 43 2.99 31.29 -3.57
CA THR A 43 3.55 29.93 -3.72
C THR A 43 2.71 28.86 -3.02
N THR A 44 1.87 29.23 -2.05
CA THR A 44 0.87 28.33 -1.45
C THR A 44 -0.08 27.74 -2.48
N TRP A 45 -0.37 28.49 -3.55
CA TRP A 45 -1.21 27.99 -4.65
C TRP A 45 -0.67 26.69 -5.25
N ILE A 46 0.66 26.56 -5.40
CA ILE A 46 1.29 25.36 -5.96
C ILE A 46 1.03 24.17 -5.05
N TRP A 47 1.13 24.36 -3.73
CA TRP A 47 0.88 23.28 -2.77
C TRP A 47 -0.58 22.85 -2.75
N ASN A 48 -1.51 23.81 -2.75
CA ASN A 48 -2.95 23.53 -2.79
C ASN A 48 -3.35 22.82 -4.09
N LEU A 49 -2.74 23.21 -5.22
CA LEU A 49 -2.96 22.54 -6.51
C LEU A 49 -2.68 21.03 -6.42
N HIS A 50 -1.62 20.62 -5.74
CA HIS A 50 -1.27 19.20 -5.58
C HIS A 50 -2.11 18.52 -4.50
N ALA A 51 -2.36 19.20 -3.38
CA ALA A 51 -3.10 18.65 -2.25
C ALA A 51 -4.56 18.32 -2.63
N ASP A 52 -5.19 19.20 -3.41
CA ASP A 52 -6.62 19.10 -3.72
C ASP A 52 -6.89 18.31 -5.01
N ALA A 53 -5.86 17.88 -5.74
CA ALA A 53 -6.01 17.25 -7.06
C ALA A 53 -6.87 15.98 -7.05
N HIS A 54 -6.79 15.19 -5.97
CA HIS A 54 -7.57 13.96 -5.80
C HIS A 54 -8.68 14.08 -4.75
N ASP A 55 -8.93 15.27 -4.20
CA ASP A 55 -10.06 15.53 -3.31
C ASP A 55 -11.33 15.81 -4.13
N PHE A 56 -11.88 14.77 -4.77
CA PHE A 56 -12.97 14.92 -5.75
C PHE A 56 -14.25 15.52 -5.16
N ASP A 57 -14.54 15.29 -3.88
CA ASP A 57 -15.69 15.88 -3.19
C ASP A 57 -15.57 17.41 -3.07
N SER A 58 -14.34 17.94 -3.09
CA SER A 58 -14.10 19.38 -3.08
C SER A 58 -14.32 20.05 -4.44
N HIS A 59 -14.33 19.27 -5.53
CA HIS A 59 -14.47 19.78 -6.90
C HIS A 59 -15.93 20.00 -7.28
N THR A 60 -16.81 19.09 -6.88
CA THR A 60 -18.22 19.02 -7.27
C THR A 60 -19.03 18.37 -6.15
N SER A 61 -20.32 18.74 -6.04
CA SER A 61 -21.25 18.07 -5.11
C SER A 61 -22.01 16.91 -5.77
N ASP A 62 -21.75 16.63 -7.05
CA ASP A 62 -22.40 15.56 -7.79
C ASP A 62 -21.71 14.21 -7.54
N LEU A 63 -22.38 13.34 -6.80
CA LEU A 63 -21.90 11.99 -6.47
C LEU A 63 -21.72 11.11 -7.71
N GLU A 64 -22.48 11.35 -8.78
CA GLU A 64 -22.32 10.60 -10.02
C GLU A 64 -21.00 10.97 -10.71
N GLU A 65 -20.70 12.27 -10.80
CA GLU A 65 -19.41 12.76 -11.32
C GLU A 65 -18.23 12.25 -10.47
N ILE A 66 -18.34 12.30 -9.14
CA ILE A 66 -17.31 11.79 -8.22
C ILE A 66 -17.09 10.29 -8.46
N SER A 67 -18.17 9.51 -8.55
CA SER A 67 -18.10 8.07 -8.80
C SER A 67 -17.44 7.74 -10.14
N ARG A 68 -17.74 8.51 -11.19
CA ARG A 68 -17.09 8.38 -12.52
C ARG A 68 -15.59 8.68 -12.45
N LYS A 69 -15.18 9.71 -11.70
CA LYS A 69 -13.75 10.04 -11.47
C LYS A 69 -13.04 8.94 -10.70
N VAL A 70 -13.61 8.44 -9.61
CA VAL A 70 -13.06 7.33 -8.82
C VAL A 70 -12.91 6.06 -9.67
N PHE A 71 -13.97 5.69 -10.39
CA PHE A 71 -13.94 4.51 -11.27
C PHE A 71 -12.85 4.62 -12.34
N SER A 72 -12.71 5.79 -12.96
CA SER A 72 -11.67 6.05 -13.97
C SER A 72 -10.26 6.03 -13.35
N ALA A 73 -10.08 6.63 -12.17
CA ALA A 73 -8.81 6.65 -11.44
C ALA A 73 -8.34 5.23 -11.07
N HIS A 74 -9.26 4.30 -10.78
CA HIS A 74 -8.92 2.90 -10.56
C HIS A 74 -8.28 2.24 -11.80
N PHE A 75 -8.76 2.54 -13.01
CA PHE A 75 -8.08 2.06 -14.23
C PHE A 75 -6.70 2.69 -14.40
N GLY A 76 -6.56 3.97 -14.07
CA GLY A 76 -5.25 4.63 -14.01
C GLY A 76 -4.28 3.90 -13.08
N GLN A 77 -4.70 3.62 -11.85
CA GLN A 77 -3.90 2.88 -10.87
C GLN A 77 -3.55 1.46 -11.35
N LEU A 78 -4.54 0.72 -11.88
CA LEU A 78 -4.31 -0.62 -12.44
C LEU A 78 -3.30 -0.60 -13.58
N SER A 79 -3.39 0.39 -14.47
CA SER A 79 -2.44 0.53 -15.59
C SER A 79 -1.00 0.73 -15.11
N ILE A 80 -0.79 1.52 -14.04
CA ILE A 80 0.52 1.72 -13.42
C ILE A 80 1.03 0.43 -12.76
N ILE A 81 0.16 -0.32 -12.09
CA ILE A 81 0.52 -1.63 -11.50
C ILE A 81 0.96 -2.59 -12.60
N PHE A 82 0.22 -2.69 -13.71
CA PHE A 82 0.60 -3.55 -14.83
C PHE A 82 1.90 -3.10 -15.51
N LEU A 83 2.12 -1.79 -15.65
CA LEU A 83 3.36 -1.26 -16.18
C LEU A 83 4.55 -1.58 -15.26
N TRP A 84 4.37 -1.40 -13.95
CA TRP A 84 5.39 -1.76 -12.94
C TRP A 84 5.71 -3.25 -12.98
N LEU A 85 4.69 -4.12 -12.95
CA LEU A 85 4.86 -5.57 -13.09
C LEU A 85 5.59 -5.93 -14.39
N SER A 86 5.16 -5.37 -15.53
CA SER A 86 5.81 -5.58 -16.82
C SER A 86 7.29 -5.19 -16.80
N GLY A 87 7.62 -4.07 -16.14
CA GLY A 87 9.00 -3.65 -15.90
C GLY A 87 9.80 -4.68 -15.10
N MET A 88 9.22 -5.24 -14.03
CA MET A 88 9.89 -6.29 -13.23
C MET A 88 10.21 -7.53 -14.08
N TYR A 89 9.27 -8.00 -14.90
CA TYR A 89 9.51 -9.12 -15.82
C TYR A 89 10.54 -8.78 -16.89
N PHE A 90 10.49 -7.58 -17.46
CA PHE A 90 11.43 -7.16 -18.50
C PHE A 90 12.87 -7.07 -17.97
N HIS A 91 13.05 -6.51 -16.77
CA HIS A 91 14.35 -6.48 -16.10
C HIS A 91 14.87 -7.89 -15.81
N GLY A 92 13.99 -8.78 -15.32
CA GLY A 92 14.28 -10.20 -15.16
C GLY A 92 14.71 -10.89 -16.47
N ALA A 93 14.13 -10.51 -17.61
CA ALA A 93 14.47 -11.12 -18.90
C ALA A 93 15.77 -10.60 -19.52
N ARG A 94 16.12 -9.32 -19.30
CA ARG A 94 17.19 -8.65 -20.06
C ARG A 94 18.44 -8.32 -19.27
N PHE A 95 18.33 -8.09 -17.96
CA PHE A 95 19.42 -7.56 -17.14
C PHE A 95 19.67 -8.39 -15.89
N SER A 96 19.20 -9.64 -15.85
CA SER A 96 19.34 -10.52 -14.69
C SER A 96 20.32 -11.67 -14.91
N ASN A 97 20.70 -12.31 -13.81
CA ASN A 97 21.39 -13.60 -13.79
C ASN A 97 20.42 -14.78 -13.55
N TYR A 98 19.14 -14.66 -13.91
CA TYR A 98 18.09 -15.62 -13.53
C TYR A 98 18.40 -17.08 -13.87
N GLU A 99 18.98 -17.37 -15.04
CA GLU A 99 19.32 -18.76 -15.42
C GLU A 99 20.49 -19.32 -14.63
N ALA A 100 21.48 -18.49 -14.32
CA ALA A 100 22.60 -18.87 -13.48
C ALA A 100 22.07 -19.17 -12.07
N TRP A 101 21.24 -18.28 -11.52
CA TRP A 101 20.54 -18.50 -10.26
C TRP A 101 19.71 -19.79 -10.26
N LEU A 102 18.99 -20.08 -11.35
CA LEU A 102 18.19 -21.30 -11.47
C LEU A 102 19.04 -22.58 -11.46
N SER A 103 20.29 -22.50 -11.93
CA SER A 103 21.22 -23.63 -11.94
C SER A 103 21.85 -23.92 -10.57
N ASP A 104 22.06 -22.90 -9.73
CA ASP A 104 22.56 -23.04 -8.35
C ASP A 104 21.97 -21.96 -7.41
N PRO A 105 20.71 -22.13 -6.97
CA PRO A 105 20.00 -21.11 -6.18
C PRO A 105 20.50 -20.99 -4.74
N THR A 106 21.40 -21.87 -4.30
CA THR A 106 21.94 -21.87 -2.93
C THR A 106 23.22 -21.06 -2.79
N HIS A 107 23.97 -20.86 -3.89
CA HIS A 107 25.25 -20.12 -3.86
C HIS A 107 25.24 -18.87 -4.74
N ILE A 108 24.37 -18.81 -5.75
CA ILE A 108 24.24 -17.64 -6.62
C ILE A 108 23.18 -16.69 -6.05
N GLY A 109 23.54 -15.43 -5.87
CA GLY A 109 22.60 -14.39 -5.42
C GLY A 109 21.74 -13.89 -6.58
N PRO A 110 20.43 -13.67 -6.40
CA PRO A 110 19.58 -13.11 -7.46
C PRO A 110 19.94 -11.63 -7.71
N SER A 111 20.09 -11.26 -8.99
CA SER A 111 20.29 -9.87 -9.43
C SER A 111 19.50 -9.59 -10.71
N ALA A 112 18.88 -8.42 -10.81
CA ALA A 112 18.06 -8.00 -11.96
C ALA A 112 18.25 -6.52 -12.38
N GLN A 113 19.26 -5.85 -11.83
CA GLN A 113 19.57 -4.46 -12.13
C GLN A 113 21.08 -4.29 -12.34
N VAL A 114 21.44 -3.59 -13.42
CA VAL A 114 22.82 -3.25 -13.74
C VAL A 114 22.95 -1.73 -13.85
N VAL A 115 23.95 -1.19 -13.16
CA VAL A 115 24.23 0.25 -13.07
C VAL A 115 25.20 0.67 -14.18
N TRP A 116 24.91 1.79 -14.84
CA TRP A 116 25.79 2.33 -15.88
C TRP A 116 27.08 2.95 -15.32
N PRO A 117 28.24 2.74 -15.96
CA PRO A 117 29.52 3.27 -15.49
C PRO A 117 29.74 4.72 -15.96
N ILE A 118 29.19 5.69 -15.22
CA ILE A 118 29.29 7.11 -15.56
C ILE A 118 30.31 7.83 -14.67
N VAL A 119 30.20 7.67 -13.36
CA VAL A 119 30.95 8.45 -12.36
C VAL A 119 31.60 7.59 -11.27
N GLY A 120 31.84 6.30 -11.52
CA GLY A 120 32.32 5.36 -10.51
C GLY A 120 31.21 4.59 -9.79
N GLN A 121 29.95 4.81 -10.17
CA GLN A 121 28.79 4.12 -9.58
C GLN A 121 28.70 2.63 -9.97
N GLU A 122 29.52 2.17 -10.92
CA GLU A 122 29.65 0.75 -11.27
C GLU A 122 30.19 -0.11 -10.12
N ILE A 123 30.72 0.50 -9.05
CA ILE A 123 31.01 -0.20 -7.79
C ILE A 123 29.77 -0.89 -7.20
N LEU A 124 28.56 -0.44 -7.57
CA LEU A 124 27.29 -1.05 -7.18
C LEU A 124 26.99 -2.35 -7.94
N ASN A 125 27.67 -2.62 -9.07
CA ASN A 125 27.57 -3.89 -9.80
C ASN A 125 28.42 -4.95 -9.12
N GLY A 126 28.05 -5.33 -7.89
CA GLY A 126 28.74 -6.35 -7.12
C GLY A 126 28.83 -7.68 -7.87
N ASP A 127 29.89 -8.44 -7.60
CA ASP A 127 30.04 -9.78 -8.17
C ASP A 127 29.01 -10.73 -7.53
N VAL A 128 27.98 -11.05 -8.29
CA VAL A 128 26.87 -11.94 -7.90
C VAL A 128 26.98 -13.32 -8.54
N ALA A 129 28.18 -13.75 -8.95
CA ALA A 129 28.48 -15.09 -9.49
C ALA A 129 27.44 -15.58 -10.52
N GLY A 130 27.49 -15.11 -11.77
CA GLY A 130 26.57 -15.62 -12.80
C GLY A 130 26.25 -14.73 -14.00
N HIS A 131 27.07 -13.73 -14.32
CA HIS A 131 26.83 -12.84 -15.46
C HIS A 131 27.36 -13.41 -16.80
N MET A 132 26.59 -14.24 -17.52
CA MET A 132 26.73 -14.42 -18.99
C MET A 132 25.53 -15.19 -19.61
N TYR A 133 24.64 -14.47 -20.30
CA TYR A 133 23.33 -14.82 -20.91
C TYR A 133 23.09 -16.21 -21.59
N ARG A 134 21.83 -16.76 -21.55
CA ARG A 134 20.86 -16.91 -22.69
C ARG A 134 19.46 -17.50 -22.28
N THR A 135 18.44 -16.65 -22.07
CA THR A 135 17.05 -17.06 -21.66
C THR A 135 16.12 -17.61 -22.76
N ASN A 136 15.42 -18.72 -22.47
CA ASN A 136 14.21 -19.22 -23.16
C ASN A 136 13.12 -19.59 -22.12
N TRP A 137 12.03 -18.82 -22.10
CA TRP A 137 11.05 -18.76 -20.99
C TRP A 137 10.00 -19.86 -20.96
N GLY A 138 9.52 -20.14 -19.74
CA GLY A 138 8.25 -20.84 -19.49
C GLY A 138 7.84 -20.85 -18.02
N ILE A 139 7.57 -19.69 -17.39
CA ILE A 139 6.95 -19.63 -16.03
C ILE A 139 6.00 -18.44 -15.92
N GLY A 140 4.80 -18.70 -15.40
CA GLY A 140 3.81 -17.74 -14.92
C GLY A 140 2.95 -18.39 -13.82
N HIS A 141 2.47 -17.60 -12.86
CA HIS A 141 1.48 -18.03 -11.86
C HIS A 141 0.08 -17.56 -12.28
N GLY A 142 -0.94 -18.38 -11.97
CA GLY A 142 -2.32 -18.05 -12.25
C GLY A 142 -2.84 -16.93 -11.36
N ILE A 143 -3.64 -16.02 -11.92
CA ILE A 143 -4.28 -14.88 -11.22
C ILE A 143 -5.03 -15.30 -9.95
N LYS A 144 -5.51 -16.56 -9.90
CA LYS A 144 -6.25 -17.11 -8.76
C LYS A 144 -5.38 -17.30 -7.51
N ASP A 145 -4.12 -17.69 -7.66
CA ASP A 145 -3.19 -17.91 -6.54
C ASP A 145 -2.72 -16.58 -5.91
N ILE A 146 -2.71 -15.50 -6.71
CA ILE A 146 -2.41 -14.14 -6.27
C ILE A 146 -3.58 -13.52 -5.49
N LEU A 147 -4.82 -13.88 -5.84
CA LEU A 147 -6.04 -13.38 -5.18
C LEU A 147 -6.30 -14.07 -3.83
N GLU A 148 -5.97 -15.35 -3.67
CA GLU A 148 -6.19 -16.09 -2.42
C GLU A 148 -5.16 -15.76 -1.31
N ALA A 149 -3.99 -15.21 -1.69
CA ALA A 149 -2.95 -14.78 -0.74
C ALA A 149 -3.23 -13.43 -0.05
N TYR A 150 -4.24 -12.68 -0.49
CA TYR A 150 -4.51 -11.32 0.03
C TYR A 150 -5.36 -11.34 1.30
N LYS A 151 -4.74 -11.59 2.46
CA LYS A 151 -5.36 -11.43 3.79
C LYS A 151 -4.56 -10.47 4.69
N GLY A 152 -4.55 -9.18 4.34
CA GLY A 152 -4.19 -8.06 5.23
C GLY A 152 -2.88 -8.20 6.03
N PRO A 153 -2.78 -7.61 7.25
CA PRO A 153 -1.54 -7.53 8.06
C PRO A 153 -0.92 -8.89 8.45
N PHE A 154 -1.59 -9.98 8.11
CA PHE A 154 -1.15 -11.34 8.37
C PHE A 154 -0.22 -11.89 7.30
N ILE A 155 -0.16 -11.30 6.09
CA ILE A 155 0.69 -11.81 5.00
C ILE A 155 2.16 -11.85 5.43
N ALA A 156 2.68 -10.77 6.02
CA ALA A 156 4.07 -10.69 6.46
C ALA A 156 4.43 -11.81 7.45
N HIS A 157 3.62 -11.97 8.50
CA HIS A 157 3.83 -13.01 9.51
C HIS A 157 3.72 -14.42 8.93
N ASN A 158 2.75 -14.66 8.04
CA ASN A 158 2.58 -15.97 7.41
C ASN A 158 3.72 -16.29 6.43
N MET A 159 4.14 -15.35 5.59
CA MET A 159 5.24 -15.58 4.63
C MET A 159 6.58 -15.83 5.32
N TYR A 160 6.80 -15.19 6.47
CA TYR A 160 7.97 -15.42 7.30
C TYR A 160 7.94 -16.80 7.99
N ALA A 161 6.80 -17.15 8.62
CA ALA A 161 6.68 -18.41 9.36
C ALA A 161 6.48 -19.64 8.46
N MET A 162 5.91 -19.45 7.27
CA MET A 162 5.62 -20.48 6.28
C MET A 162 6.06 -19.98 4.89
N PRO A 163 7.36 -20.03 4.57
CA PRO A 163 7.88 -19.56 3.29
C PRO A 163 7.22 -20.27 2.10
N PRO A 164 6.43 -19.57 1.25
CA PRO A 164 5.63 -20.22 0.22
C PRO A 164 6.41 -20.50 -1.08
N TYR A 165 7.61 -19.92 -1.23
CA TYR A 165 8.42 -20.02 -2.45
C TYR A 165 9.68 -20.88 -2.22
N PRO A 166 10.10 -21.69 -3.21
CA PRO A 166 11.35 -22.45 -3.14
C PRO A 166 12.56 -21.56 -2.87
N TYR A 167 13.52 -22.05 -2.07
CA TYR A 167 14.77 -21.37 -1.70
C TYR A 167 14.64 -20.05 -0.94
N LEU A 168 13.42 -19.54 -0.72
CA LEU A 168 13.18 -18.31 0.03
C LEU A 168 13.55 -18.42 1.51
N ALA A 169 13.35 -19.59 2.13
CA ALA A 169 13.62 -19.79 3.56
C ALA A 169 15.11 -19.61 3.94
N THR A 170 16.01 -19.88 2.99
CA THR A 170 17.46 -19.73 3.16
C THR A 170 17.97 -18.37 2.71
N ASP A 171 17.19 -17.61 1.96
CA ASP A 171 17.48 -16.21 1.61
C ASP A 171 16.96 -15.27 2.71
N TYR A 172 17.79 -15.08 3.74
CA TYR A 172 17.45 -14.25 4.90
C TYR A 172 17.23 -12.78 4.53
N GLY A 173 17.92 -12.28 3.50
CA GLY A 173 17.75 -10.91 3.03
C GLY A 173 16.36 -10.70 2.46
N THR A 174 15.93 -11.57 1.55
CA THR A 174 14.59 -11.49 0.94
C THR A 174 13.48 -11.69 1.97
N GLN A 175 13.64 -12.61 2.93
CA GLN A 175 12.69 -12.80 4.03
C GLN A 175 12.50 -11.54 4.86
N LEU A 176 13.59 -10.89 5.29
CA LEU A 176 13.53 -9.66 6.07
C LEU A 176 12.89 -8.53 5.27
N LEU A 177 13.30 -8.34 4.01
CA LEU A 177 12.79 -7.27 3.15
C LEU A 177 11.29 -7.44 2.88
N LEU A 178 10.82 -8.65 2.55
CA LEU A 178 9.40 -8.91 2.32
C LEU A 178 8.57 -8.68 3.58
N PHE A 179 9.06 -9.13 4.74
CA PHE A 179 8.37 -8.92 6.02
C PHE A 179 8.25 -7.42 6.33
N THR A 180 9.37 -6.70 6.36
CA THR A 180 9.39 -5.27 6.67
C THR A 180 8.56 -4.47 5.66
N HIS A 181 8.67 -4.78 4.37
CA HIS A 181 7.89 -4.14 3.31
C HIS A 181 6.37 -4.27 3.55
N HIS A 182 5.87 -5.49 3.78
CA HIS A 182 4.43 -5.72 3.96
C HIS A 182 3.91 -5.17 5.30
N ILE A 183 4.73 -5.16 6.36
CA ILE A 183 4.39 -4.52 7.63
C ILE A 183 4.22 -3.00 7.46
N TRP A 184 5.14 -2.34 6.75
CA TRP A 184 5.03 -0.91 6.49
C TRP A 184 3.80 -0.56 5.66
N ILE A 185 3.55 -1.29 4.57
CA ILE A 185 2.34 -1.08 3.74
C ILE A 185 1.08 -1.26 4.60
N SER A 186 1.01 -2.33 5.39
CA SER A 186 -0.13 -2.57 6.28
C SER A 186 -0.32 -1.43 7.28
N GLY A 187 0.76 -0.91 7.87
CA GLY A 187 0.73 0.24 8.78
C GLY A 187 0.15 1.50 8.10
N PHE A 188 0.62 1.82 6.89
CA PHE A 188 0.08 2.95 6.12
C PHE A 188 -1.41 2.78 5.78
N LEU A 189 -1.83 1.58 5.38
CA LEU A 189 -3.24 1.30 5.06
C LEU A 189 -4.14 1.37 6.31
N ILE A 190 -3.67 0.91 7.47
CA ILE A 190 -4.42 1.01 8.74
C ILE A 190 -4.61 2.48 9.13
N VAL A 191 -3.54 3.28 9.10
CA VAL A 191 -3.63 4.72 9.37
C VAL A 191 -4.55 5.41 8.37
N GLY A 192 -4.41 5.07 7.08
CA GLY A 192 -5.29 5.58 6.01
C GLY A 192 -6.77 5.26 6.27
N ALA A 193 -7.09 4.04 6.69
CA ALA A 193 -8.47 3.65 7.03
C ALA A 193 -9.05 4.51 8.17
N VAL A 194 -8.26 4.83 9.20
CA VAL A 194 -8.68 5.72 10.30
C VAL A 194 -8.88 7.16 9.81
N VAL A 195 -8.01 7.65 8.93
CA VAL A 195 -8.13 8.98 8.33
C VAL A 195 -9.41 9.06 7.49
N HIS A 196 -9.66 8.10 6.60
CA HIS A 196 -10.89 8.07 5.80
C HIS A 196 -12.15 7.90 6.65
N ALA A 197 -12.11 7.12 7.74
CA ALA A 197 -13.21 7.05 8.68
C ALA A 197 -13.49 8.42 9.33
N THR A 198 -12.45 9.19 9.65
CA THR A 198 -12.60 10.54 10.20
C THR A 198 -13.12 11.53 9.16
N ILE A 199 -12.67 11.43 7.91
CA ILE A 199 -13.20 12.24 6.80
C ILE A 199 -14.70 11.97 6.63
N PHE A 200 -15.12 10.69 6.65
CA PHE A 200 -16.53 10.30 6.63
C PHE A 200 -17.30 10.94 7.80
N MET A 201 -16.76 10.89 9.02
CA MET A 201 -17.40 11.50 10.19
C MET A 201 -17.56 13.02 10.07
N VAL A 202 -16.73 13.71 9.28
CA VAL A 202 -16.78 15.15 9.08
C VAL A 202 -17.68 15.54 7.91
N ARG A 203 -17.62 14.81 6.79
CA ARG A 203 -18.27 15.19 5.53
C ARG A 203 -19.62 14.52 5.32
N ASP A 204 -19.75 13.26 5.70
CA ASP A 204 -20.86 12.41 5.24
C ASP A 204 -21.75 11.90 6.39
N TYR A 205 -21.29 11.98 7.65
CA TYR A 205 -22.07 11.54 8.79
C TYR A 205 -23.21 12.53 9.09
N ASP A 206 -24.45 12.04 8.98
CA ASP A 206 -25.65 12.77 9.36
C ASP A 206 -26.31 12.13 10.60
N PRO A 207 -26.34 12.81 11.76
CA PRO A 207 -26.95 12.29 12.98
C PRO A 207 -28.47 12.10 12.88
N THR A 208 -29.13 12.76 11.92
CA THR A 208 -30.58 12.67 11.76
C THR A 208 -31.01 11.35 11.11
N THR A 209 -30.17 10.80 10.23
CA THR A 209 -30.44 9.54 9.52
C THR A 209 -29.98 8.31 10.29
N ARG A 210 -29.10 8.49 11.30
CA ARG A 210 -28.40 7.43 12.04
C ARG A 210 -28.72 7.42 13.54
N CYS A 211 -29.85 7.98 13.93
CA CYS A 211 -30.25 8.08 15.34
C CYS A 211 -30.43 6.69 15.99
N ASN A 212 -29.81 6.47 17.15
CA ASN A 212 -29.85 5.21 17.92
C ASN A 212 -29.28 3.97 17.23
N ASP A 213 -28.45 4.14 16.20
CA ASP A 213 -27.70 3.02 15.64
C ASP A 213 -26.46 2.67 16.51
N LEU A 214 -25.69 1.66 16.10
CA LEU A 214 -24.48 1.26 16.84
C LEU A 214 -23.43 2.37 16.87
N LEU A 215 -23.30 3.15 15.80
CA LEU A 215 -22.30 4.21 15.70
C LEU A 215 -22.64 5.36 16.65
N ASP A 216 -23.91 5.78 16.70
CA ASP A 216 -24.40 6.78 17.63
C ASP A 216 -24.19 6.36 19.10
N HIS A 217 -24.44 5.08 19.43
CA HIS A 217 -24.15 4.56 20.76
C HIS A 217 -22.66 4.63 21.12
N VAL A 218 -21.77 4.31 20.18
CA VAL A 218 -20.31 4.42 20.37
C VAL A 218 -19.91 5.88 20.60
N LEU A 219 -20.45 6.81 19.82
CA LEU A 219 -20.17 8.24 19.96
C LEU A 219 -20.62 8.80 21.31
N ARG A 220 -21.78 8.36 21.82
CA ARG A 220 -22.28 8.74 23.14
C ARG A 220 -21.40 8.28 24.30
N HIS A 221 -20.57 7.25 24.11
CA HIS A 221 -19.66 6.72 25.12
C HIS A 221 -18.18 6.95 24.79
N ARG A 222 -17.87 7.86 23.87
CA ARG A 222 -16.49 8.11 23.38
C ARG A 222 -15.48 8.39 24.50
N ASP A 223 -15.88 9.13 25.55
CA ASP A 223 -14.97 9.50 26.64
C ASP A 223 -14.60 8.29 27.50
N ALA A 224 -15.54 7.36 27.71
CA ALA A 224 -15.27 6.09 28.38
C ALA A 224 -14.32 5.21 27.56
N ILE A 225 -14.53 5.13 26.24
CA ILE A 225 -13.66 4.35 25.34
C ILE A 225 -12.24 4.92 25.34
N ILE A 226 -12.09 6.24 25.18
CA ILE A 226 -10.80 6.92 25.12
C ILE A 226 -10.05 6.79 26.46
N SER A 227 -10.74 6.97 27.59
CA SER A 227 -10.11 6.83 28.91
C SER A 227 -9.62 5.41 29.21
N HIS A 228 -10.38 4.37 28.82
CA HIS A 228 -9.94 2.98 28.96
C HIS A 228 -8.77 2.65 28.04
N LEU A 229 -8.77 3.16 26.80
CA LEU A 229 -7.65 3.01 25.88
C LEU A 229 -6.38 3.68 26.42
N ASN A 230 -6.51 4.88 26.99
CA ASN A 230 -5.40 5.58 27.64
C ASN A 230 -4.82 4.77 28.80
N TRP A 231 -5.68 4.29 29.71
CA TRP A 231 -5.23 3.45 30.83
C TRP A 231 -4.53 2.17 30.39
N SER A 232 -5.10 1.48 29.39
CA SER A 232 -4.51 0.27 28.82
C SER A 232 -3.14 0.55 28.19
N SER A 233 -3.02 1.66 27.45
CA SER A 233 -1.76 2.08 26.82
C SER A 233 -0.69 2.37 27.86
N ILE A 234 -1.03 3.10 28.93
CA ILE A 234 -0.11 3.37 30.03
C ILE A 234 0.36 2.07 30.69
N THR A 235 -0.57 1.14 30.91
CA THR A 235 -0.28 -0.15 31.56
C THR A 235 0.67 -1.00 30.73
N ILE A 236 0.39 -1.15 29.43
CA ILE A 236 1.23 -1.94 28.50
C ILE A 236 2.62 -1.30 28.35
N ASN A 237 2.68 0.02 28.16
CA ASN A 237 3.96 0.73 28.04
C ASN A 237 4.78 0.66 29.32
N GLY A 238 4.13 0.77 30.49
CA GLY A 238 4.77 0.59 31.79
C GLY A 238 5.35 -0.82 31.94
N TRP A 239 4.57 -1.84 31.62
CA TRP A 239 5.04 -3.23 31.65
C TRP A 239 6.21 -3.47 30.69
N LEU A 240 6.12 -3.00 29.44
CA LEU A 240 7.17 -3.19 28.44
C LEU A 240 8.48 -2.53 28.87
N ARG A 241 8.39 -1.31 29.42
CA ARG A 241 9.55 -0.60 29.98
C ARG A 241 10.22 -1.43 31.07
N ASP A 242 9.44 -1.93 32.03
CA ASP A 242 9.98 -2.68 33.16
C ASP A 242 10.56 -4.03 32.72
N PHE A 243 9.93 -4.70 31.76
CA PHE A 243 10.45 -5.92 31.12
C PHE A 243 11.79 -5.68 30.43
N LEU A 244 11.91 -4.64 29.60
CA LEU A 244 13.15 -4.30 28.90
C LEU A 244 14.28 -3.95 29.88
N TRP A 245 13.97 -3.24 30.97
CA TRP A 245 14.94 -2.98 32.04
C TRP A 245 15.42 -4.25 32.73
N ALA A 246 14.52 -5.19 33.01
CA ALA A 246 14.88 -6.47 33.60
C ALA A 246 15.82 -7.27 32.69
N GLN A 247 15.53 -7.33 31.38
CA GLN A 247 16.38 -8.01 30.39
C GLN A 247 17.74 -7.33 30.22
N ALA A 248 17.78 -5.99 30.16
CA ALA A 248 19.03 -5.24 30.08
C ALA A 248 19.91 -5.47 31.31
N THR A 249 19.31 -5.57 32.51
CA THR A 249 20.03 -5.85 33.76
C THR A 249 20.67 -7.25 33.74
N GLN A 250 19.97 -8.26 33.21
CA GLN A 250 20.54 -9.61 33.01
C GLN A 250 21.72 -9.59 32.05
N GLY A 251 21.63 -8.80 30.97
CA GLY A 251 22.74 -8.60 30.04
C GLY A 251 23.95 -7.91 30.70
N ILE A 252 23.74 -6.91 31.56
CA ILE A 252 24.84 -6.24 32.27
C ILE A 252 25.50 -7.19 33.29
N GLN A 253 24.71 -7.99 34.00
CA GLN A 253 25.22 -8.94 34.98
C GLN A 253 26.03 -10.09 34.35
N SER A 254 25.72 -10.49 33.11
CA SER A 254 26.48 -11.54 32.41
C SER A 254 27.88 -11.10 31.95
N TYR A 255 28.13 -9.80 31.78
CA TYR A 255 29.49 -9.27 31.54
C TYR A 255 30.34 -9.24 32.81
N GLY A 256 29.72 -9.18 34.00
CA GLY A 256 30.42 -9.08 35.29
C GLY A 256 30.87 -10.41 35.90
N SER A 257 30.52 -11.56 35.30
CA SER A 257 30.84 -12.90 35.83
C SER A 257 32.11 -13.53 35.24
N SER A 258 32.94 -12.75 34.52
CA SER A 258 34.20 -13.19 33.92
C SER A 258 35.46 -12.64 34.60
N LEU A 259 35.39 -12.35 35.90
CA LEU A 259 36.55 -12.04 36.77
C LEU A 259 36.56 -12.95 38.01
#